data_AF-A0A8H3LA05-F1
#
_entry.id   AF-A0A8H3LA05-F1
#
_cell.length_a   1.000
_cell.length_b   1.000
_cell.length_c   1.000
_cell.angle_alpha   90.00
_cell.angle_beta   90.00
_cell.angle_gamma   90.00
#
_symmetry.space_group_name_H-M   'P 1'
#
loop_
_entity.id
_entity.type
_entity.pdbx_description
1 polymer ?
#
loop_
_entity_poly.entity_id
_entity_poly.type
_entity_poly.pdbx_seq_one_letter_code
_entity_poly.pdbx_strand_id
1 'polypeptide(L)'
;MIIICDPNKKKEHFPNAFLIYRALTWKLYKEISPNVKQQNYSITIGGRWKDVPNEIRNIYTQLSIKLSEDNHTPDGFLIFRAISWETLKEGYPNATIASEKWDLLPSREKTFYINLYEELAV
;
A
#
# COMPACT_ATOMS: atom_id res chain seq x y z
N MET A 1 -31.70 18.22 -20.65
CA MET A 1 -31.04 18.15 -19.34
C MET A 1 -29.54 18.16 -19.61
N ILE A 2 -28.89 19.31 -19.44
CA ILE A 2 -27.46 19.46 -19.71
C ILE A 2 -26.75 19.12 -18.41
N ILE A 3 -26.02 18.00 -18.38
CA ILE A 3 -25.14 17.67 -17.26
C ILE A 3 -23.91 18.58 -17.42
N ILE A 4 -23.86 19.64 -16.62
CA ILE A 4 -22.69 20.48 -16.50
C ILE A 4 -21.70 19.69 -15.65
N CYS A 5 -20.67 19.10 -16.28
CA CYS A 5 -19.52 18.57 -15.57
C CYS A 5 -18.79 19.76 -14.93
N ASP A 6 -18.87 19.85 -13.60
CA ASP A 6 -18.20 20.90 -12.82
C ASP A 6 -16.66 20.73 -12.92
N PRO A 7 -15.92 21.68 -13.51
CA PRO A 7 -14.47 21.61 -13.63
C PRO A 7 -13.74 21.78 -12.28
N ASN A 8 -14.46 22.05 -11.19
CA ASN A 8 -13.92 22.19 -9.83
C ASN A 8 -14.12 20.95 -8.94
N LYS A 9 -14.38 19.76 -9.50
CA LYS A 9 -14.15 18.52 -8.73
C LYS A 9 -12.66 18.47 -8.37
N LYS A 10 -12.33 18.95 -7.16
CA LYS A 10 -11.02 18.77 -6.53
C LYS A 10 -10.68 17.29 -6.70
N LYS A 11 -9.57 17.00 -7.39
CA LYS A 11 -8.98 15.65 -7.39
C LYS A 11 -9.02 15.17 -5.95
N GLU A 12 -9.75 14.10 -5.68
CA GLU A 12 -9.78 13.50 -4.34
C GLU A 12 -8.32 13.38 -3.90
N HIS A 13 -8.02 13.90 -2.71
CA HIS A 13 -6.65 14.02 -2.27
C HIS A 13 -6.19 12.60 -1.95
N PHE A 14 -5.64 11.91 -2.96
CA PHE A 14 -5.21 10.53 -2.83
C PHE A 14 -4.28 10.40 -1.64
N PRO A 15 -4.36 9.29 -0.89
CA PRO A 15 -3.62 9.13 0.34
C PRO A 15 -2.13 9.27 0.06
N ASN A 16 -1.47 10.18 0.79
CA ASN A 16 -0.01 10.30 0.79
C ASN A 16 0.61 8.92 1.09
N ALA A 17 1.77 8.61 0.53
CA ALA A 17 2.55 7.39 0.76
C ALA A 17 2.53 6.87 2.22
N PHE A 18 2.61 7.76 3.21
CA PHE A 18 2.51 7.38 4.62
C PHE A 18 1.13 6.81 5.02
N LEU A 19 0.04 7.37 4.49
CA LEU A 19 -1.31 6.87 4.77
C LEU A 19 -1.54 5.49 4.15
N ILE A 20 -0.98 5.24 2.95
CA ILE A 20 -1.00 3.92 2.31
C ILE A 20 -0.19 2.93 3.13
N TYR A 21 1.03 3.30 3.55
CA TYR A 21 1.86 2.50 4.45
C TYR A 21 1.11 2.10 5.72
N ARG A 22 0.49 3.08 6.38
CA ARG A 22 -0.30 2.87 7.60
C ARG A 22 -1.50 1.97 7.37
N ALA A 23 -2.22 2.09 6.24
CA ALA A 23 -3.38 1.28 5.95
C ALA A 23 -3.00 -0.20 5.70
N LEU A 24 -1.97 -0.43 4.89
CA LEU A 24 -1.51 -1.78 4.56
C LEU A 24 -0.91 -2.49 5.77
N THR A 25 -0.03 -1.83 6.52
CA THR A 25 0.61 -2.44 7.68
C THR A 25 -0.34 -2.60 8.88
N TRP A 26 -1.42 -1.81 8.96
CA TRP A 26 -2.48 -2.01 9.95
C TRP A 26 -3.17 -3.36 9.76
N LYS A 27 -3.46 -3.75 8.52
CA LYS A 27 -4.10 -5.04 8.21
C LYS A 27 -3.24 -6.20 8.71
N LEU A 28 -1.96 -6.22 8.35
CA LEU A 28 -1.00 -7.23 8.82
C LEU A 28 -0.89 -7.23 10.35
N TYR A 29 -0.82 -6.05 10.96
CA TYR A 29 -0.69 -5.93 12.41
C TYR A 29 -1.94 -6.43 13.15
N LYS A 30 -3.14 -6.24 12.58
CA LYS A 30 -4.40 -6.73 13.17
C LYS A 30 -4.56 -8.24 13.12
N GLU A 31 -4.00 -8.90 12.11
CA GLU A 31 -3.96 -10.36 12.06
C GLU A 31 -3.12 -10.94 13.20
N ILE A 32 -1.98 -10.30 13.50
CA ILE A 32 -1.06 -10.74 14.57
C ILE A 32 -1.57 -10.31 15.95
N SER A 33 -2.24 -9.17 16.05
CA SER A 33 -2.70 -8.56 17.31
C SER A 33 -4.16 -8.10 17.20
N PRO A 34 -5.14 -9.03 17.24
CA PRO A 34 -6.54 -8.72 16.96
C PRO A 34 -7.17 -7.75 17.96
N ASN A 35 -6.67 -7.70 19.20
CA ASN A 35 -7.23 -6.84 20.26
C ASN A 35 -6.58 -5.45 20.34
N VAL A 36 -5.62 -5.14 19.47
CA VAL A 36 -4.94 -3.84 19.51
C VAL A 36 -5.87 -2.72 19.05
N LYS A 37 -5.83 -1.59 19.77
CA LYS A 37 -6.56 -0.38 19.41
C LYS A 37 -5.83 0.35 18.28
N GLN A 38 -6.59 0.84 17.30
CA GLN A 38 -6.04 1.59 16.16
C GLN A 38 -5.26 2.85 16.60
N GLN A 39 -5.69 3.49 17.70
CA GLN A 39 -4.99 4.64 18.27
C GLN A 39 -3.56 4.28 18.70
N ASN A 40 -3.38 3.17 19.41
CA ASN A 40 -2.06 2.71 19.88
C ASN A 40 -1.13 2.40 18.70
N TYR A 41 -1.68 1.78 17.65
CA TYR A 41 -0.94 1.53 16.43
C TYR A 41 -0.57 2.83 15.69
N SER A 42 -1.48 3.80 15.64
CA SER A 42 -1.25 5.07 14.93
C SER A 42 -0.15 5.93 15.58
N ILE A 43 0.03 5.82 16.90
CA ILE A 43 1.12 6.48 17.63
C ILE A 43 2.48 5.88 17.24
N THR A 44 2.56 4.55 17.12
CA THR A 44 3.83 3.84 16.90
C THR A 44 4.25 3.83 15.43
N ILE A 45 3.29 3.80 14.50
CA ILE A 45 3.58 3.64 13.07
C ILE A 45 4.29 4.84 12.45
N GLY A 46 4.09 6.05 12.98
CA GLY A 46 4.81 7.25 12.55
C GLY A 46 6.30 7.19 12.84
N GLY A 47 6.70 6.51 13.93
CA GLY A 47 8.10 6.21 14.22
C GLY A 47 8.67 5.23 13.20
N ARG A 48 7.99 4.09 13.00
CA ARG A 48 8.41 3.06 12.04
C ARG A 48 8.60 3.60 10.62
N TRP A 49 7.72 4.50 10.17
CA TRP A 49 7.84 5.12 8.85
C TRP A 49 9.18 5.83 8.61
N LYS A 50 9.76 6.43 9.67
CA LYS A 50 11.08 7.08 9.57
C LYS A 50 12.21 6.08 9.35
N ASP A 51 12.05 4.87 9.87
CA ASP A 51 13.01 3.78 9.75
C ASP A 51 12.85 3.00 8.44
N VAL A 52 11.75 3.21 7.69
CA VAL A 52 11.55 2.59 6.38
C VAL A 52 12.62 3.11 5.41
N PRO A 53 13.35 2.21 4.71
CA PRO A 53 14.33 2.60 3.70
C PRO A 53 13.72 3.46 2.60
N ASN A 54 14.53 4.39 2.04
CA ASN A 54 14.07 5.30 0.98
C ASN A 54 13.49 4.55 -0.22
N GLU A 55 14.09 3.42 -0.61
CA GLU A 55 13.61 2.61 -1.74
C GLU A 55 12.21 2.02 -1.49
N ILE A 56 11.94 1.61 -0.25
CA ILE A 56 10.61 1.10 0.16
C ILE A 56 9.61 2.26 0.20
N ARG A 57 10.01 3.42 0.76
CA ARG A 57 9.17 4.63 0.72
C ARG A 57 8.84 5.03 -0.71
N ASN A 58 9.76 4.87 -1.66
CA ASN A 58 9.52 5.14 -3.07
C ASN A 58 8.47 4.22 -3.69
N ILE A 59 8.35 2.97 -3.24
CA ILE A 59 7.25 2.08 -3.66
C ILE A 59 5.90 2.62 -3.16
N TYR A 60 5.81 3.07 -1.90
CA TYR A 60 4.60 3.69 -1.38
C TYR A 60 4.26 5.01 -2.09
N THR A 61 5.26 5.78 -2.52
CA THR A 61 5.07 6.95 -3.38
C THR A 61 4.52 6.56 -4.75
N GLN A 62 5.05 5.51 -5.39
CA GLN A 62 4.52 5.00 -6.65
C GLN A 62 3.06 4.53 -6.49
N LEU A 63 2.72 3.87 -5.37
CA LEU A 63 1.33 3.53 -5.07
C LEU A 63 0.44 4.76 -4.96
N SER A 64 0.90 5.80 -4.25
CA SER A 64 0.16 7.06 -4.11
C SER A 64 -0.11 7.72 -5.46
N ILE A 65 0.90 7.76 -6.33
CA ILE A 65 0.76 8.30 -7.69
C ILE A 65 -0.21 7.44 -8.50
N LYS A 66 -0.05 6.12 -8.48
CA LYS A 66 -0.88 5.23 -9.30
C LYS A 66 -2.34 5.21 -8.84
N LEU A 67 -2.59 5.20 -7.54
CA LEU A 67 -3.94 5.36 -6.99
C LEU A 67 -4.54 6.69 -7.40
N SER A 68 -3.72 7.72 -7.66
CA SER A 68 -4.18 9.05 -8.09
C SER A 68 -4.62 9.20 -9.55
N GLU A 69 -4.48 8.14 -10.35
CA GLU A 69 -4.86 8.13 -11.75
C GLU A 69 -6.34 7.75 -11.91
N ASP A 70 -7.11 8.55 -12.66
CA ASP A 70 -8.56 8.34 -12.88
C ASP A 70 -8.91 6.97 -13.49
N ASN A 71 -7.97 6.32 -14.20
CA ASN A 71 -8.15 5.01 -14.83
C ASN A 71 -7.07 4.02 -14.38
N HIS A 72 -6.74 4.00 -13.09
CA HIS A 72 -5.72 3.09 -12.58
C HIS A 72 -6.14 1.62 -12.79
N THR A 73 -5.19 0.80 -13.25
CA THR A 73 -5.36 -0.66 -13.24
C THR A 73 -4.82 -1.22 -11.93
N PRO A 74 -5.54 -2.12 -11.22
CA PRO A 74 -5.04 -2.74 -10.01
C PRO A 74 -3.64 -3.34 -10.18
N ASP A 75 -2.73 -2.98 -9.28
CA ASP A 75 -1.32 -3.40 -9.33
C ASP A 75 -0.95 -4.19 -8.08
N GLY A 76 -1.32 -5.48 -8.10
CA GLY A 76 -1.00 -6.41 -7.02
C GLY A 76 0.51 -6.59 -6.83
N PHE A 77 1.31 -6.43 -7.89
CA PHE A 77 2.76 -6.51 -7.78
C PHE A 77 3.30 -5.34 -6.95
N LEU A 78 2.79 -4.12 -7.19
CA LEU A 78 3.21 -2.95 -6.44
C LEU A 78 2.79 -3.02 -4.96
N ILE A 79 1.61 -3.57 -4.65
CA ILE A 79 1.22 -3.89 -3.26
C ILE A 79 2.17 -4.93 -2.65
N PHE A 80 2.43 -6.02 -3.38
CA PHE A 80 3.32 -7.08 -2.94
C PHE A 80 4.70 -6.51 -2.57
N ARG A 81 5.29 -5.69 -3.45
CA ARG A 81 6.57 -5.01 -3.17
C ARG A 81 6.52 -4.13 -1.93
N ALA A 82 5.41 -3.42 -1.73
CA ALA A 82 5.26 -2.52 -0.59
C ALA A 82 5.24 -3.28 0.74
N ILE A 83 4.44 -4.35 0.82
CA ILE A 83 4.21 -5.06 2.10
C ILE A 83 5.19 -6.18 2.38
N SER A 84 5.83 -6.75 1.34
CA SER A 84 6.78 -7.84 1.50
C SER A 84 8.01 -7.44 2.31
N TRP A 85 8.38 -6.16 2.33
CA TRP A 85 9.46 -5.70 3.19
C TRP A 85 9.15 -5.93 4.68
N GLU A 86 7.91 -5.72 5.13
CA GLU A 86 7.56 -5.92 6.54
C GLU A 86 7.72 -7.38 6.99
N THR A 87 7.52 -8.33 6.06
CA THR A 87 7.60 -9.77 6.34
C THR A 87 8.96 -10.39 5.99
N LEU A 88 9.70 -9.79 5.05
CA LEU A 88 10.93 -10.38 4.48
C LEU A 88 12.21 -9.59 4.77
N LYS A 89 12.14 -8.42 5.42
CA LYS A 89 13.29 -7.53 5.65
C LYS A 89 14.53 -8.18 6.27
N GLU A 90 14.38 -9.25 7.03
CA GLU A 90 15.53 -9.98 7.62
C GLU A 90 16.37 -10.70 6.56
N GLY A 91 15.72 -11.32 5.57
CA GLY A 91 16.42 -11.93 4.42
C GLY A 91 16.73 -10.93 3.31
N TYR A 92 16.04 -9.79 3.32
CA TYR A 92 15.90 -8.92 2.17
C TYR A 92 15.70 -7.44 2.57
N PRO A 93 16.78 -6.76 3.02
CA PRO A 93 16.67 -5.46 3.68
C PRO A 93 16.32 -4.29 2.72
N ASN A 94 16.47 -4.49 1.42
CA ASN A 94 16.28 -3.50 0.35
C ASN A 94 15.16 -3.89 -0.65
N ALA A 95 14.63 -2.89 -1.36
CA ALA A 95 13.41 -3.00 -2.19
C ALA A 95 13.57 -3.88 -3.44
N THR A 96 14.79 -4.33 -3.70
CA THR A 96 15.15 -5.20 -4.82
C THR A 96 14.48 -6.55 -4.72
N ILE A 97 14.14 -7.01 -3.51
CA ILE A 97 13.53 -8.33 -3.35
C ILE A 97 12.03 -8.24 -3.28
N ALA A 98 11.43 -8.63 -4.41
CA ALA A 98 10.06 -9.08 -4.54
C ALA A 98 9.78 -9.59 -5.96
N SER A 99 10.52 -9.14 -6.97
CA SER A 99 10.22 -9.52 -8.37
C SER A 99 10.22 -11.03 -8.59
N GLU A 100 11.28 -11.73 -8.17
CA GLU A 100 11.39 -13.18 -8.36
C GLU A 100 10.36 -13.98 -7.56
N LYS A 101 9.97 -13.48 -6.38
CA LYS A 101 8.97 -14.15 -5.52
C LYS A 101 7.57 -13.98 -6.08
N TRP A 102 7.27 -12.81 -6.64
CA TRP A 102 5.97 -12.53 -7.25
C TRP A 102 5.65 -13.54 -8.35
N ASP A 103 6.58 -13.82 -9.26
CA ASP A 103 6.33 -14.72 -10.38
C ASP A 103 6.00 -16.15 -9.92
N LEU A 104 6.58 -16.57 -8.80
CA LEU A 104 6.35 -17.88 -8.17
C LEU A 104 5.05 -17.96 -7.35
N LEU A 105 4.39 -16.84 -7.06
CA LEU A 105 3.14 -16.86 -6.28
C LEU A 105 2.01 -17.53 -7.08
N PRO A 106 1.24 -18.44 -6.46
CA PRO A 106 0.01 -18.95 -7.03
C PRO A 106 -0.97 -17.81 -7.37
N SER A 107 -1.80 -17.99 -8.39
CA SER A 107 -2.78 -16.98 -8.81
C SER A 107 -3.69 -16.53 -7.66
N ARG A 108 -4.08 -17.46 -6.77
CA ARG A 108 -4.88 -17.16 -5.58
C ARG A 108 -4.20 -16.16 -4.64
N GLU A 109 -2.88 -16.27 -4.47
CA GLU A 109 -2.12 -15.35 -3.64
C GLU A 109 -1.95 -14.00 -4.34
N LYS A 110 -1.74 -13.99 -5.66
CA LYS A 110 -1.73 -12.74 -6.45
C LYS A 110 -3.05 -11.98 -6.34
N THR A 111 -4.19 -12.68 -6.34
CA THR A 111 -5.52 -12.09 -6.14
C THR A 111 -5.64 -11.35 -4.81
N PHE A 112 -5.03 -11.85 -3.73
CA PHE A 112 -5.03 -11.15 -2.45
C PHE A 112 -4.42 -9.74 -2.56
N TYR A 113 -3.28 -9.62 -3.22
CA TYR A 113 -2.62 -8.32 -3.41
C TYR A 113 -3.38 -7.39 -4.36
N ILE A 114 -4.06 -7.95 -5.37
CA ILE A 114 -4.94 -7.19 -6.26
C ILE A 114 -6.12 -6.61 -5.46
N ASN A 115 -6.79 -7.42 -4.64
CA ASN A 115 -7.90 -6.97 -3.81
C ASN A 115 -7.46 -5.88 -2.81
N LEU A 116 -6.27 -6.01 -2.22
CA LEU A 116 -5.71 -4.96 -1.36
C LEU A 116 -5.48 -3.65 -2.11
N TYR A 117 -5.09 -3.71 -3.39
CA TYR A 117 -4.98 -2.50 -4.21
C TYR A 117 -6.35 -1.86 -4.39
N GLU A 118 -7.35 -2.64 -4.77
CA GLU A 118 -8.72 -2.15 -4.99
C GLU A 118 -9.31 -1.52 -3.74
N GLU A 119 -9.08 -2.10 -2.57
CA GLU A 119 -9.52 -1.51 -1.29
C GLU A 119 -8.86 -0.15 -0.97
N LEU A 120 -7.65 0.11 -1.46
CA LEU A 120 -6.97 1.40 -1.28
C LEU A 120 -7.44 2.47 -2.27
N ALA A 121 -8.11 2.06 -3.34
CA ALA A 121 -8.60 2.93 -4.41
C ALA A 121 -10.02 3.49 -4.14
N VAL A 122 -10.67 3.04 -3.05
CA VAL A 122 -12.04 3.41 -2.66
C VAL A 122 -12.06 4.58 -1.68
#